data_AF-A0A1M6MEV8-F1
#
_entry.id   AF-A0A1M6MEV8-F1
#
_cell.length_a   1.000
_cell.length_b   1.000
_cell.length_c   1.000
_cell.angle_alpha   90.00
_cell.angle_beta   90.00
_cell.angle_gamma   90.00
#
_symmetry.space_group_name_H-M   'P 1'
#
loop_
_entity.id
_entity.type
_entity.pdbx_description
1 polymer ?
#
loop_
_entity_poly.entity_id
_entity_poly.type
_entity_poly.pdbx_seq_one_letter_code
_entity_poly.pdbx_strand_id
1 'polypeptide(L)'
;MDDILKTRYLIKHRQSSEIWNFFLENQCLYYKVVNKNLPEEKLIENVLAYDICLDSKDVIHLVCITTKGKMYYFNYSNNTWNKMDFKKIINSFNKIDYIKIAETDGIIHVFYGFNNAINKNFYRIIYIYYDGLKWKYSNIDSNLPTKNSIPFFIDYDKKGDLYFAFKNVKAKKITFNIQVFSSWNKHWTNLSTINLNEEIKDVKSFLVDSNLNFHILYTYNNKAGLFHSFLSEESLFKFSSLIFMEENEKQKYKFFQIENKLWIVWKFNGTIYYTYSDDFGVNWYREAFLLENDFYDINYIGQKYKNTDILKKISTFGYVNMTDTTLLGIDNIEKFLSGNDLKAKSNLTEYFSEKEDTNKNVEKEVEKNQKNKPFIEKIIDFLINK
;
A
#
# COMPACT_ATOMS: atom_id res chain seq x y z
N MET A 1 0.46 6.63 16.56
CA MET A 1 0.41 8.04 16.12
C MET A 1 1.79 8.47 15.65
N ASP A 2 2.83 8.02 16.37
CA ASP A 2 4.26 8.25 16.08
C ASP A 2 4.70 7.96 14.64
N ASP A 3 4.15 6.92 14.00
CA ASP A 3 4.58 6.58 12.63
C ASP A 3 4.23 7.64 11.58
N ILE A 4 3.11 8.38 11.74
CA ILE A 4 2.71 9.41 10.77
C ILE A 4 3.72 10.57 10.79
N LEU A 5 4.35 10.84 11.94
CA LEU A 5 5.37 11.88 12.08
C LEU A 5 6.64 11.56 11.28
N LYS A 6 6.88 10.28 10.94
CA LYS A 6 8.00 9.87 10.09
C LYS A 6 7.61 9.66 8.62
N THR A 7 6.33 9.83 8.27
CA THR A 7 5.88 9.74 6.88
C THR A 7 6.17 11.03 6.13
N ARG A 8 6.91 10.89 5.03
CA ARG A 8 7.21 11.96 4.06
C ARG A 8 6.55 11.64 2.72
N TYR A 9 6.02 12.66 2.08
CA TYR A 9 5.62 12.59 0.67
C TYR A 9 6.60 13.39 -0.16
N LEU A 10 7.29 12.70 -1.06
CA LEU A 10 8.21 13.32 -2.01
C LEU A 10 7.54 13.39 -3.38
N ILE A 11 7.28 14.61 -3.85
CA ILE A 11 6.57 14.84 -5.11
C ILE A 11 7.52 15.53 -6.07
N LYS A 12 7.82 14.88 -7.19
CA LYS A 12 8.63 15.46 -8.26
C LYS A 12 7.73 15.98 -9.36
N HIS A 13 7.68 17.30 -9.53
CA HIS A 13 7.00 17.94 -10.65
C HIS A 13 7.65 17.52 -11.98
N ARG A 14 6.84 17.22 -12.99
CA ARG A 14 7.31 16.76 -14.30
C ARG A 14 7.99 17.90 -15.06
N GLN A 15 7.42 19.10 -15.02
CA GLN A 15 7.91 20.26 -15.79
C GLN A 15 9.09 20.99 -15.12
N SER A 16 8.98 21.30 -13.83
CA SER A 16 9.99 22.11 -13.12
C SER A 16 11.14 21.29 -12.54
N SER A 17 11.00 19.95 -12.47
CA SER A 17 11.90 19.06 -11.73
C SER A 17 12.05 19.41 -10.24
N GLU A 18 11.17 20.24 -9.69
CA GLU A 18 11.11 20.54 -8.26
C GLU A 18 10.74 19.28 -7.46
N ILE A 19 11.39 19.11 -6.31
CA ILE A 19 11.07 18.03 -5.38
C ILE A 19 10.45 18.64 -4.13
N TRP A 20 9.15 18.44 -3.99
CA TRP A 20 8.37 18.86 -2.83
C TRP A 20 8.42 17.77 -1.76
N ASN A 21 8.72 18.15 -0.53
CA ASN A 21 8.70 17.25 0.62
C ASN A 21 7.63 17.71 1.60
N PHE A 22 6.54 16.96 1.71
CA PHE A 22 5.48 17.16 2.71
C PHE A 22 5.71 16.25 3.91
N PHE A 23 5.50 16.79 5.10
CA PHE A 23 5.71 16.07 6.36
C PHE A 23 4.85 16.64 7.48
N LEU A 24 4.62 15.83 8.51
CA LEU A 24 3.86 16.23 9.69
C LEU A 24 4.79 16.45 10.88
N GLU A 25 4.72 17.61 11.49
CA GLU A 25 5.45 17.93 12.72
C GLU A 25 4.53 18.65 13.69
N ASN A 26 4.45 18.18 14.95
CA ASN A 26 3.56 18.75 15.96
C ASN A 26 2.09 18.89 15.48
N GLN A 27 1.60 17.90 14.73
CA GLN A 27 0.28 17.90 14.08
C GLN A 27 0.05 19.06 13.10
N CYS A 28 1.12 19.72 12.64
CA CYS A 28 1.08 20.71 11.58
C CYS A 28 1.67 20.08 10.33
N LEU A 29 0.95 20.21 9.21
CA LEU A 29 1.40 19.73 7.91
C LEU A 29 2.22 20.83 7.26
N TYR A 30 3.49 20.52 7.00
CA TYR A 30 4.45 21.40 6.35
C TYR A 30 4.79 20.87 4.96
N TYR A 31 5.32 21.76 4.12
CA TYR A 31 6.02 21.40 2.90
C TYR A 31 7.27 22.26 2.69
N LYS A 32 8.21 21.76 1.89
CA LYS A 32 9.34 22.52 1.37
C LYS A 32 9.76 22.01 0.01
N VAL A 33 10.34 22.88 -0.82
CA VAL A 33 10.96 22.49 -2.09
C VAL A 33 12.45 22.24 -1.87
N VAL A 34 12.83 20.96 -1.79
CA VAL A 34 14.15 20.51 -1.29
C VAL A 34 15.29 21.01 -2.18
N ASN A 35 15.15 20.89 -3.50
CA ASN A 35 16.20 21.27 -4.45
C ASN A 35 16.34 22.78 -4.69
N LYS A 36 15.50 23.61 -4.07
CA LYS A 36 15.59 25.08 -4.12
C LYS A 36 16.05 25.71 -2.81
N ASN A 37 16.29 24.92 -1.76
CA ASN A 37 16.59 25.41 -0.41
C ASN A 37 15.60 26.49 0.08
N LEU A 38 14.32 26.36 -0.30
CA LEU A 38 13.28 27.24 0.22
C LEU A 38 12.99 26.91 1.68
N PRO A 39 12.60 27.92 2.49
CA PRO A 39 12.15 27.68 3.85
C PRO A 39 10.95 26.73 3.86
N GLU A 40 10.77 26.03 4.97
CA GLU A 40 9.56 25.26 5.18
C GLU A 40 8.34 26.15 5.37
N GLU A 41 7.22 25.75 4.77
CA GLU A 41 5.96 26.46 4.83
C GLU A 41 4.91 25.58 5.53
N LYS A 42 4.19 26.19 6.48
CA LYS A 42 3.08 25.53 7.18
C LYS A 42 1.81 25.63 6.34
N LEU A 43 1.25 24.50 5.93
CA LEU A 43 0.00 24.46 5.15
C LEU A 43 -1.24 24.52 6.03
N ILE A 44 -1.29 23.69 7.08
CA ILE A 44 -2.45 23.61 7.98
C ILE A 44 -2.07 22.95 9.33
N GLU A 45 -2.78 23.34 10.39
CA GLU A 45 -2.59 22.82 11.74
C GLU A 45 -3.60 21.73 12.10
N ASN A 46 -3.33 21.02 13.19
CA ASN A 46 -4.20 20.00 13.78
C ASN A 46 -4.52 18.84 12.82
N VAL A 47 -3.58 18.41 11.99
CA VAL A 47 -3.76 17.30 11.04
C VAL A 47 -3.58 15.96 11.74
N LEU A 48 -4.58 15.08 11.59
CA LEU A 48 -4.57 13.69 12.05
C LEU A 48 -4.03 12.74 10.97
N ALA A 49 -4.44 12.96 9.72
CA ALA A 49 -4.09 12.12 8.59
C ALA A 49 -4.16 12.94 7.30
N TYR A 50 -3.33 12.60 6.33
CA TYR A 50 -3.34 13.20 5.00
C TYR A 50 -2.85 12.20 3.95
N ASP A 51 -3.26 12.42 2.71
CA ASP A 51 -2.73 11.75 1.52
C ASP A 51 -2.59 12.77 0.39
N ILE A 52 -1.69 12.48 -0.54
CA ILE A 52 -1.35 13.38 -1.65
C ILE A 52 -1.27 12.57 -2.95
N CYS A 53 -1.76 13.15 -4.04
CA CYS A 53 -1.49 12.71 -5.41
C CYS A 53 -1.06 13.90 -6.29
N LEU A 54 -0.55 13.59 -7.48
CA LEU A 54 -0.13 14.55 -8.49
C LEU A 54 -0.90 14.22 -9.77
N ASP A 55 -1.60 15.19 -10.35
CA ASP A 55 -2.34 14.96 -11.59
C ASP A 55 -1.44 15.00 -12.84
N SER A 56 -2.07 14.81 -14.00
CA SER A 56 -1.41 14.91 -15.30
C SER A 56 -0.86 16.29 -15.65
N LYS A 57 -1.27 17.35 -14.94
CA LYS A 57 -0.93 18.76 -15.16
C LYS A 57 0.04 19.32 -14.11
N ASP A 58 0.69 18.46 -13.33
CA ASP A 58 1.56 18.84 -12.21
C ASP A 58 0.85 19.62 -11.08
N VAL A 59 -0.47 19.48 -10.96
CA VAL A 59 -1.22 20.01 -9.82
C VAL A 59 -1.11 19.02 -8.66
N ILE A 60 -0.57 19.50 -7.53
CA ILE A 60 -0.55 18.71 -6.29
C ILE A 60 -1.95 18.74 -5.70
N HIS A 61 -2.54 17.57 -5.48
CA HIS A 61 -3.81 17.40 -4.79
C HIS A 61 -3.60 16.76 -3.45
N LEU A 62 -4.08 17.40 -2.40
CA LEU A 62 -3.91 16.95 -1.04
C LEU A 62 -5.25 16.89 -0.35
N VAL A 63 -5.44 15.85 0.44
CA VAL A 63 -6.59 15.74 1.33
C VAL A 63 -6.12 15.46 2.74
N CYS A 64 -6.71 16.13 3.72
CA CYS A 64 -6.35 15.92 5.12
C CYS A 64 -7.58 15.94 6.04
N ILE A 65 -7.45 15.26 7.17
CA ILE A 65 -8.43 15.24 8.26
C ILE A 65 -7.78 15.90 9.47
N THR A 66 -8.53 16.77 10.14
CA THR A 66 -8.07 17.45 11.35
C THR A 66 -8.53 16.77 12.63
N THR A 67 -7.92 17.11 13.77
CA THR A 67 -8.29 16.63 15.12
C THR A 67 -9.73 16.95 15.49
N LYS A 68 -10.30 17.98 14.86
CA LYS A 68 -11.71 18.39 14.98
C LYS A 68 -12.66 17.62 14.06
N GLY A 69 -12.17 16.61 13.34
CA GLY A 69 -12.95 15.82 12.40
C GLY A 69 -13.36 16.57 11.12
N LYS A 70 -12.73 17.69 10.80
CA LYS A 70 -12.95 18.38 9.52
C LYS A 70 -12.03 17.80 8.46
N MET A 71 -12.58 17.61 7.27
CA MET A 71 -11.83 17.14 6.09
C MET A 71 -11.67 18.30 5.11
N TYR A 72 -10.44 18.52 4.68
CA TYR A 72 -10.08 19.58 3.74
C TYR A 72 -9.44 18.98 2.50
N TYR A 73 -9.77 19.56 1.36
CA TYR A 73 -9.10 19.34 0.10
C TYR A 73 -8.29 20.58 -0.26
N PHE A 74 -7.07 20.36 -0.72
CA PHE A 74 -6.18 21.38 -1.22
C PHE A 74 -5.74 21.04 -2.63
N ASN A 75 -5.62 22.05 -3.48
CA ASN A 75 -4.86 21.93 -4.73
C ASN A 75 -3.83 23.05 -4.82
N TYR A 76 -2.63 22.72 -5.30
CA TYR A 76 -1.60 23.71 -5.59
C TYR A 76 -1.54 23.94 -7.09
N SER A 77 -2.01 25.10 -7.53
CA SER A 77 -1.99 25.50 -8.94
C SER A 77 -1.64 26.98 -9.06
N ASN A 78 -0.97 27.36 -10.15
CA ASN A 78 -0.55 28.74 -10.40
C ASN A 78 0.20 29.38 -9.21
N ASN A 79 1.09 28.62 -8.58
CA ASN A 79 1.86 29.01 -7.40
C ASN A 79 1.03 29.36 -6.16
N THR A 80 -0.22 28.89 -6.07
CA THR A 80 -1.14 29.19 -4.97
C THR A 80 -1.86 27.94 -4.47
N TRP A 81 -2.10 27.88 -3.16
CA TRP A 81 -2.92 26.85 -2.55
C TRP A 81 -4.39 27.28 -2.55
N ASN A 82 -5.23 26.52 -3.23
CA ASN A 82 -6.68 26.62 -3.08
C ASN A 82 -7.13 25.61 -2.04
N LYS A 83 -7.98 26.04 -1.12
CA LYS A 83 -8.54 25.21 -0.06
C LYS A 83 -10.05 25.08 -0.22
N MET A 84 -10.54 23.87 -0.10
CA MET A 84 -11.97 23.56 -0.08
C MET A 84 -12.31 22.69 1.12
N ASP A 85 -13.40 23.03 1.79
CA ASP A 85 -13.94 22.25 2.90
C ASP A 85 -14.91 21.21 2.35
N PHE A 86 -14.58 19.92 2.49
CA PHE A 86 -15.61 18.89 2.37
C PHE A 86 -16.50 19.06 3.61
N LYS A 87 -17.75 19.52 3.40
CA LYS A 87 -18.71 19.92 4.47
C LYS A 87 -18.60 19.02 5.70
N LYS A 88 -18.79 19.61 6.89
CA LYS A 88 -18.71 18.99 8.22
C LYS A 88 -19.42 17.62 8.30
N ILE A 89 -18.71 16.55 7.97
CA ILE A 89 -19.21 15.16 7.95
C ILE A 89 -19.31 14.58 9.38
N ILE A 90 -18.79 15.30 10.38
CA ILE A 90 -18.56 14.73 11.71
C ILE A 90 -19.26 15.55 12.81
N ASN A 91 -20.25 14.92 13.45
CA ASN A 91 -20.64 15.23 14.83
C ASN A 91 -19.74 14.42 15.79
N SER A 92 -19.82 14.66 17.10
CA SER A 92 -18.97 13.96 18.10
C SER A 92 -19.04 12.42 18.06
N PHE A 93 -20.00 11.85 17.33
CA PHE A 93 -20.26 10.43 17.22
C PHE A 93 -19.80 9.81 15.91
N ASN A 94 -19.18 10.57 14.99
CA ASN A 94 -18.66 10.00 13.75
C ASN A 94 -17.13 10.10 13.76
N LYS A 95 -16.45 9.13 13.14
CA LYS A 95 -15.01 9.14 12.96
C LYS A 95 -14.70 8.87 11.50
N ILE A 96 -13.84 9.69 10.92
CA ILE A 96 -13.20 9.37 9.66
C ILE A 96 -11.87 8.68 9.97
N ASP A 97 -11.61 7.58 9.30
CA ASP A 97 -10.32 6.90 9.31
C ASP A 97 -9.91 6.53 7.88
N TYR A 98 -8.63 6.16 7.73
CA TYR A 98 -8.04 5.66 6.49
C TYR A 98 -8.43 6.45 5.22
N ILE A 99 -7.70 7.53 4.96
CA ILE A 99 -7.93 8.39 3.81
C ILE A 99 -6.97 8.07 2.68
N LYS A 100 -7.47 8.08 1.44
CA LYS A 100 -6.68 7.93 0.23
C LYS A 100 -7.11 8.92 -0.84
N ILE A 101 -6.15 9.41 -1.62
CA ILE A 101 -6.40 10.22 -2.82
C ILE A 101 -5.63 9.65 -4.01
N ALA A 102 -6.26 9.62 -5.18
CA ALA A 102 -5.66 9.24 -6.44
C ALA A 102 -6.16 10.14 -7.56
N GLU A 103 -5.37 10.28 -8.61
CA GLU A 103 -5.80 10.86 -9.88
C GLU A 103 -5.74 9.79 -10.96
N THR A 104 -6.80 9.68 -11.75
CA THR A 104 -6.84 8.82 -12.93
C THR A 104 -7.63 9.49 -14.04
N ASP A 105 -6.95 9.74 -15.16
CA ASP A 105 -7.52 10.34 -16.37
C ASP A 105 -8.35 11.61 -16.09
N GLY A 106 -7.72 12.57 -15.40
CA GLY A 106 -8.29 13.87 -15.07
C GLY A 106 -9.33 13.87 -13.95
N ILE A 107 -9.64 12.71 -13.37
CA ILE A 107 -10.58 12.60 -12.26
C ILE A 107 -9.81 12.46 -10.95
N ILE A 108 -10.17 13.28 -9.96
CA ILE A 108 -9.64 13.18 -8.61
C ILE A 108 -10.56 12.29 -7.80
N HIS A 109 -10.01 11.19 -7.27
CA HIS A 109 -10.71 10.21 -6.45
C HIS A 109 -10.25 10.34 -5.00
N VAL A 110 -11.19 10.45 -4.08
CA VAL A 110 -10.95 10.50 -2.64
C VAL A 110 -11.77 9.40 -1.97
N PHE A 111 -11.09 8.53 -1.23
CA PHE A 111 -11.72 7.46 -0.46
C PHE A 111 -11.43 7.67 1.01
N TYR A 112 -12.42 7.40 1.86
CA TYR A 112 -12.18 7.34 3.29
C TYR A 112 -13.14 6.40 4.00
N GLY A 113 -12.65 5.85 5.10
CA GLY A 113 -13.44 5.12 6.06
C GLY A 113 -14.30 6.02 6.92
N PHE A 114 -15.56 5.65 7.10
CA PHE A 114 -16.49 6.33 7.99
C PHE A 114 -17.06 5.34 9.00
N ASN A 115 -16.88 5.64 10.28
CA ASN A 115 -17.36 4.82 11.39
C ASN A 115 -18.27 5.65 12.31
N ASN A 116 -19.37 5.06 12.76
CA ASN A 116 -20.21 5.63 13.80
C ASN A 116 -19.76 5.13 15.20
N ALA A 117 -19.34 6.05 16.06
CA ALA A 117 -18.91 5.76 17.42
C ALA A 117 -20.01 5.15 18.31
N ILE A 118 -21.29 5.44 18.04
CA ILE A 118 -22.43 4.83 18.73
C ILE A 118 -22.67 3.41 18.18
N ASN A 119 -22.77 3.27 16.86
CA ASN A 119 -22.94 1.98 16.20
C ASN A 119 -21.62 1.51 15.58
N LYS A 120 -20.81 0.81 16.40
CA LYS A 120 -19.50 0.27 15.98
C LYS A 120 -19.57 -0.72 14.82
N ASN A 121 -20.75 -1.30 14.55
CA ASN A 121 -20.97 -2.19 13.41
C ASN A 121 -21.25 -1.41 12.12
N PHE A 122 -21.50 -0.10 12.23
CA PHE A 122 -21.70 0.78 11.09
C PHE A 122 -20.36 1.36 10.64
N TYR A 123 -19.72 0.63 9.74
CA TYR A 123 -18.60 1.11 8.96
C TYR A 123 -19.02 1.20 7.50
N ARG A 124 -18.63 2.27 6.81
CA ARG A 124 -18.82 2.40 5.36
C ARG A 124 -17.61 3.07 4.74
N ILE A 125 -17.37 2.75 3.48
CA ILE A 125 -16.34 3.43 2.70
C ILE A 125 -17.05 4.50 1.87
N ILE A 126 -16.60 5.74 2.02
CA ILE A 126 -17.12 6.85 1.24
C ILE A 126 -16.17 7.11 0.08
N TYR A 127 -16.75 7.25 -1.11
CA TYR A 127 -16.05 7.61 -2.33
C TYR A 127 -16.55 8.98 -2.80
N ILE A 128 -15.65 9.95 -2.82
CA ILE A 128 -15.88 11.29 -3.35
C ILE A 128 -15.01 11.44 -4.60
N TYR A 129 -15.54 12.01 -5.68
CA TYR A 129 -14.72 12.30 -6.85
C TYR A 129 -15.07 13.62 -7.52
N TYR A 130 -14.07 14.22 -8.17
CA TYR A 130 -14.19 15.43 -8.95
C TYR A 130 -13.99 15.09 -10.43
N ASP A 131 -15.01 15.35 -11.24
CA ASP A 131 -15.04 15.06 -12.68
C ASP A 131 -14.65 16.25 -13.56
N GLY A 132 -14.02 17.27 -12.99
CA GLY A 132 -13.71 18.54 -13.68
C GLY A 132 -14.85 19.56 -13.63
N LEU A 133 -16.06 19.18 -13.22
CA LEU A 133 -17.20 20.10 -13.09
C LEU A 133 -17.61 20.24 -11.63
N LYS A 134 -17.85 19.11 -10.95
CA LYS A 134 -18.35 19.12 -9.57
C LYS A 134 -17.90 17.90 -8.78
N TRP A 135 -17.90 18.07 -7.46
CA TRP A 135 -17.71 16.97 -6.53
C TRP A 135 -18.98 16.11 -6.46
N LYS A 136 -18.81 14.80 -6.63
CA LYS A 136 -19.85 13.78 -6.54
C LYS A 136 -19.54 12.84 -5.38
N TYR A 137 -20.59 12.33 -4.74
CA TYR A 137 -20.51 11.50 -3.56
C TYR A 137 -21.19 10.16 -3.85
N SER A 138 -20.51 9.08 -3.49
CA SER A 138 -21.03 7.73 -3.52
C SER A 138 -20.61 6.99 -2.25
N ASN A 139 -21.41 6.02 -1.84
CA ASN A 139 -21.05 5.11 -0.76
C ASN A 139 -20.74 3.75 -1.37
N ILE A 140 -19.71 3.09 -0.85
CA ILE A 140 -19.45 1.69 -1.13
C ILE A 140 -19.84 0.94 0.15
N ASP A 141 -20.96 0.24 0.08
CA ASP A 141 -21.47 -0.53 1.21
C ASP A 141 -20.53 -1.70 1.49
N SER A 142 -19.83 -1.63 2.61
CA SER A 142 -18.91 -2.65 3.08
C SER A 142 -19.19 -2.95 4.54
N ASN A 143 -19.60 -4.19 4.85
CA ASN A 143 -19.64 -4.64 6.24
C ASN A 143 -18.22 -5.04 6.63
N LEU A 144 -17.50 -4.20 7.36
CA LEU A 144 -16.13 -4.52 7.77
C LEU A 144 -16.09 -5.37 9.06
N PRO A 145 -15.23 -6.39 9.11
CA PRO A 145 -15.24 -7.38 10.21
C PRO A 145 -14.66 -6.86 11.52
N THR A 146 -13.71 -5.92 11.49
CA THR A 146 -12.88 -5.65 12.66
C THR A 146 -12.44 -4.20 12.80
N LYS A 147 -12.33 -3.79 14.06
CA LYS A 147 -11.59 -2.61 14.50
C LYS A 147 -10.09 -2.85 14.21
N ASN A 148 -9.43 -1.91 13.55
CA ASN A 148 -7.98 -1.89 13.24
C ASN A 148 -7.48 -2.66 11.99
N SER A 149 -8.35 -3.16 11.11
CA SER A 149 -7.89 -3.65 9.79
C SER A 149 -7.85 -2.53 8.75
N ILE A 150 -7.02 -2.68 7.72
CA ILE A 150 -7.06 -1.79 6.56
C ILE A 150 -8.39 -2.02 5.84
N PRO A 151 -9.24 -0.99 5.69
CA PRO A 151 -10.60 -1.17 5.20
C PRO A 151 -10.66 -1.44 3.69
N PHE A 152 -9.73 -0.82 2.95
CA PHE A 152 -9.63 -0.93 1.51
C PHE A 152 -8.22 -0.60 1.03
N PHE A 153 -7.97 -0.95 -0.21
CA PHE A 153 -6.77 -0.63 -0.96
C PHE A 153 -7.18 -0.01 -2.30
N ILE A 154 -6.33 0.87 -2.79
CA ILE A 154 -6.45 1.41 -4.15
C ILE A 154 -5.11 1.24 -4.88
N ASP A 155 -5.21 0.91 -6.15
CA ASP A 155 -4.10 0.90 -7.09
C ASP A 155 -4.66 1.19 -8.49
N TYR A 156 -3.83 1.52 -9.48
CA TYR A 156 -4.26 1.80 -10.84
C TYR A 156 -3.30 1.20 -11.85
N ASP A 157 -3.77 0.82 -13.03
CA ASP A 157 -2.89 0.30 -14.08
C ASP A 157 -2.34 1.41 -15.00
N LYS A 158 -1.56 1.01 -16.01
CA LYS A 158 -0.99 1.91 -17.01
C LYS A 158 -2.04 2.60 -17.89
N LYS A 159 -3.25 2.06 -17.99
CA LYS A 159 -4.39 2.66 -18.73
C LYS A 159 -5.16 3.66 -17.86
N GLY A 160 -4.78 3.78 -16.59
CA GLY A 160 -5.45 4.63 -15.62
C GLY A 160 -6.73 4.01 -15.06
N ASP A 161 -6.99 2.73 -15.30
CA ASP A 161 -8.11 2.06 -14.63
C ASP A 161 -7.79 1.93 -13.14
N LEU A 162 -8.71 2.37 -12.29
CA LEU A 162 -8.54 2.42 -10.84
C LEU A 162 -9.15 1.18 -10.20
N TYR A 163 -8.33 0.37 -9.56
CA TYR A 163 -8.71 -0.82 -8.83
C TYR A 163 -8.94 -0.48 -7.36
N PHE A 164 -10.08 -0.90 -6.85
CA PHE A 164 -10.51 -0.73 -5.47
C PHE A 164 -10.77 -2.11 -4.87
N ALA A 165 -9.94 -2.49 -3.90
CA ALA A 165 -10.03 -3.78 -3.25
C ALA A 165 -10.42 -3.62 -1.78
N PHE A 166 -11.43 -4.34 -1.32
CA PHE A 166 -11.95 -4.17 0.04
C PHE A 166 -12.48 -5.48 0.63
N LYS A 167 -12.41 -5.57 1.96
CA LYS A 167 -12.98 -6.68 2.69
C LYS A 167 -14.49 -6.50 2.81
N ASN A 168 -15.24 -7.59 2.72
CA ASN A 168 -16.68 -7.59 2.98
C ASN A 168 -17.06 -8.83 3.78
N VAL A 169 -17.91 -8.65 4.77
CA VAL A 169 -18.37 -9.70 5.67
C VAL A 169 -19.86 -9.86 5.52
N LYS A 170 -20.27 -11.03 5.04
CA LYS A 170 -21.69 -11.36 4.90
C LYS A 170 -21.94 -12.75 5.46
N ALA A 171 -22.83 -12.83 6.45
CA ALA A 171 -23.20 -14.09 7.10
C ALA A 171 -21.98 -14.92 7.56
N LYS A 172 -21.03 -14.28 8.25
CA LYS A 172 -19.74 -14.85 8.71
C LYS A 172 -18.73 -15.23 7.63
N LYS A 173 -19.08 -15.14 6.34
CA LYS A 173 -18.12 -15.30 5.24
C LYS A 173 -17.36 -13.99 5.02
N ILE A 174 -16.04 -14.07 5.01
CA ILE A 174 -15.16 -12.95 4.68
C ILE A 174 -14.77 -13.08 3.21
N THR A 175 -15.01 -12.02 2.45
CA THR A 175 -14.63 -11.93 1.04
C THR A 175 -13.74 -10.73 0.82
N PHE A 176 -12.84 -10.83 -0.16
CA PHE A 176 -12.04 -9.73 -0.66
C PHE A 176 -12.54 -9.41 -2.06
N ASN A 177 -13.26 -8.29 -2.18
CA ASN A 177 -13.91 -7.86 -3.41
C ASN A 177 -13.00 -6.87 -4.13
N ILE A 178 -12.88 -7.03 -5.44
CA ILE A 178 -12.11 -6.15 -6.31
C ILE A 178 -13.09 -5.53 -7.30
N GLN A 179 -13.15 -4.21 -7.28
CA GLN A 179 -13.88 -3.40 -8.24
C GLN A 179 -12.88 -2.61 -9.08
N VAL A 180 -13.25 -2.33 -10.33
CA VAL A 180 -12.46 -1.48 -11.22
C VAL A 180 -13.32 -0.34 -11.72
N PHE A 181 -12.81 0.89 -11.56
CA PHE A 181 -13.34 2.08 -12.20
C PHE A 181 -12.59 2.26 -13.51
N SER A 182 -13.29 2.11 -14.62
CA SER A 182 -12.63 2.26 -15.91
C SER A 182 -12.46 3.73 -16.27
N SER A 183 -11.22 4.10 -16.61
CA SER A 183 -10.85 5.46 -17.02
C SER A 183 -11.55 5.85 -18.32
N TRP A 184 -11.86 4.90 -19.19
CA TRP A 184 -12.51 5.15 -20.47
C TRP A 184 -13.99 5.53 -20.31
N ASN A 185 -14.74 4.72 -19.56
CA ASN A 185 -16.19 4.79 -19.50
C ASN A 185 -16.74 5.44 -18.20
N LYS A 186 -15.82 5.79 -17.28
CA LYS A 186 -16.09 6.48 -16.01
C LYS A 186 -17.11 5.75 -15.12
N HIS A 187 -17.11 4.42 -15.12
CA HIS A 187 -17.99 3.62 -14.25
C HIS A 187 -17.26 2.50 -13.52
N TRP A 188 -17.84 2.10 -12.38
CA TRP A 188 -17.38 0.96 -11.59
C TRP A 188 -17.97 -0.35 -12.12
N THR A 189 -17.14 -1.38 -12.16
CA THR A 189 -17.56 -2.76 -12.39
C THR A 189 -17.00 -3.67 -11.31
N ASN A 190 -17.74 -4.73 -10.95
CA ASN A 190 -17.22 -5.77 -10.08
C ASN A 190 -16.35 -6.70 -10.94
N LEU A 191 -15.07 -6.81 -10.60
CA LEU A 191 -14.12 -7.62 -11.35
C LEU A 191 -14.01 -9.03 -10.77
N SER A 192 -13.81 -9.14 -9.46
CA SER A 192 -13.61 -10.43 -8.80
C SER A 192 -14.00 -10.39 -7.33
N THR A 193 -14.37 -11.55 -6.79
CA THR A 193 -14.59 -11.77 -5.36
C THR A 193 -13.77 -12.99 -4.94
N ILE A 194 -12.82 -12.77 -4.06
CA ILE A 194 -11.99 -13.82 -3.48
C ILE A 194 -12.61 -14.21 -2.14
N ASN A 195 -12.96 -15.48 -1.97
CA ASN A 195 -13.34 -15.99 -0.66
C ASN A 195 -12.09 -16.09 0.20
N LEU A 196 -11.96 -15.22 1.20
CA LEU A 196 -10.91 -15.37 2.19
C LEU A 196 -11.33 -16.52 3.10
N ASN A 197 -10.51 -17.58 3.17
CA ASN A 197 -10.72 -18.64 4.16
C ASN A 197 -10.83 -18.00 5.56
N GLU A 198 -11.62 -18.59 6.47
CA GLU A 198 -11.76 -18.12 7.85
C GLU A 198 -10.41 -18.06 8.60
N GLU A 199 -9.38 -18.73 8.06
CA GLU A 199 -8.02 -18.68 8.56
C GLU A 199 -7.28 -17.37 8.26
N ILE A 200 -7.65 -16.59 7.23
CA ILE A 200 -6.97 -15.33 6.90
C ILE A 200 -7.33 -14.29 7.96
N LYS A 201 -6.33 -13.89 8.73
CA LYS A 201 -6.43 -12.89 9.79
C LYS A 201 -6.57 -11.50 9.21
N ASP A 202 -5.62 -11.11 8.36
CA ASP A 202 -5.56 -9.75 7.85
C ASP A 202 -4.95 -9.67 6.45
N VAL A 203 -5.35 -8.66 5.67
CA VAL A 203 -4.73 -8.32 4.38
C VAL A 203 -3.92 -7.07 4.65
N LYS A 204 -2.62 -7.15 4.41
CA LYS A 204 -1.63 -6.13 4.72
C LYS A 204 -1.38 -5.20 3.54
N SER A 205 -1.46 -5.71 2.31
CA SER A 205 -1.26 -4.93 1.10
C SER A 205 -1.97 -5.55 -0.11
N PHE A 206 -2.20 -4.71 -1.12
CA PHE A 206 -2.73 -5.07 -2.43
C PHE A 206 -1.97 -4.29 -3.48
N LEU A 207 -1.66 -4.93 -4.60
CA LEU A 207 -0.95 -4.35 -5.73
C LEU A 207 -1.47 -4.96 -7.04
N VAL A 208 -1.65 -4.13 -8.05
CA VAL A 208 -1.84 -4.54 -9.45
C VAL A 208 -0.49 -4.38 -10.15
N ASP A 209 0.10 -5.43 -10.69
CA ASP A 209 1.37 -5.28 -11.40
C ASP A 209 1.19 -4.77 -12.85
N SER A 210 2.29 -4.64 -13.58
CA SER A 210 2.30 -4.20 -14.97
C SER A 210 1.71 -5.22 -15.96
N ASN A 211 1.51 -6.46 -15.54
CA ASN A 211 0.90 -7.55 -16.29
C ASN A 211 -0.57 -7.77 -15.88
N LEU A 212 -1.13 -6.85 -15.10
CA LEU A 212 -2.50 -6.91 -14.57
C LEU A 212 -2.74 -8.11 -13.63
N ASN A 213 -1.69 -8.62 -12.98
CA ASN A 213 -1.84 -9.57 -11.89
C ASN A 213 -2.22 -8.81 -10.60
N PHE A 214 -3.17 -9.39 -9.85
CA PHE A 214 -3.58 -8.89 -8.54
C PHE A 214 -2.80 -9.61 -7.46
N HIS A 215 -1.95 -8.90 -6.73
CA HIS A 215 -1.19 -9.45 -5.62
C HIS A 215 -1.79 -9.03 -4.29
N ILE A 216 -1.81 -9.96 -3.35
CA ILE A 216 -2.19 -9.70 -1.96
C ILE A 216 -1.07 -10.13 -1.02
N LEU A 217 -0.80 -9.30 -0.02
CA LEU A 217 -0.03 -9.69 1.16
C LEU A 217 -0.99 -9.86 2.32
N TYR A 218 -0.89 -10.97 3.03
CA TYR A 218 -1.85 -11.29 4.08
C TYR A 218 -1.23 -12.19 5.15
N THR A 219 -1.93 -12.34 6.27
CA THR A 219 -1.49 -13.15 7.40
C THR A 219 -2.61 -14.07 7.89
N TYR A 220 -2.25 -15.16 8.57
CA TYR A 220 -3.20 -16.17 9.05
C TYR A 220 -3.42 -16.06 10.56
N ASN A 221 -4.56 -16.55 11.06
CA ASN A 221 -4.86 -16.60 12.49
C ASN A 221 -3.97 -17.62 13.23
N ASN A 222 -3.67 -18.75 12.57
CA ASN A 222 -3.01 -19.91 13.18
C ASN A 222 -1.61 -20.18 12.63
N LYS A 223 -1.09 -19.31 11.76
CA LYS A 223 0.26 -19.43 11.20
C LYS A 223 0.96 -18.08 11.32
N ALA A 224 2.12 -18.09 11.95
CA ALA A 224 2.98 -16.93 11.97
C ALA A 224 3.53 -16.68 10.57
N GLY A 225 3.57 -15.41 10.19
CA GLY A 225 4.28 -14.98 9.00
C GLY A 225 3.44 -14.17 8.02
N LEU A 226 4.17 -13.58 7.07
CA LEU A 226 3.60 -12.88 5.92
C LEU A 226 3.51 -13.83 4.74
N PHE A 227 2.35 -13.88 4.13
CA PHE A 227 2.07 -14.69 2.96
C PHE A 227 1.78 -13.79 1.77
N HIS A 228 2.24 -14.20 0.60
CA HIS A 228 1.95 -13.58 -0.68
C HIS A 228 1.13 -14.54 -1.53
N SER A 229 0.20 -14.00 -2.30
CA SER A 229 -0.45 -14.73 -3.38
C SER A 229 -0.86 -13.78 -4.48
N PHE A 230 -1.13 -14.33 -5.66
CA PHE A 230 -1.56 -13.52 -6.79
C PHE A 230 -2.59 -14.20 -7.69
N LEU A 231 -3.38 -13.38 -8.37
CA LEU A 231 -4.36 -13.76 -9.37
C LEU A 231 -3.92 -13.18 -10.71
N SER A 232 -3.77 -14.03 -11.73
CA SER A 232 -3.57 -13.58 -13.11
C SER A 232 -4.90 -13.65 -13.88
N GLU A 233 -5.08 -12.84 -14.92
CA GLU A 233 -6.29 -12.89 -15.77
C GLU A 233 -6.53 -14.31 -16.32
N GLU A 234 -5.46 -15.03 -16.68
CA GLU A 234 -5.52 -16.35 -17.31
C GLU A 234 -5.71 -17.53 -16.35
N SER A 235 -5.66 -17.33 -15.03
CA SER A 235 -5.68 -18.47 -14.09
C SER A 235 -6.43 -18.22 -12.79
N LEU A 236 -7.08 -19.28 -12.30
CA LEU A 236 -7.56 -19.33 -10.92
C LEU A 236 -6.34 -19.19 -9.99
N PHE A 237 -6.46 -18.32 -8.98
CA PHE A 237 -5.47 -17.94 -7.96
C PHE A 237 -4.28 -18.90 -7.79
N LYS A 238 -3.06 -18.42 -8.06
CA LYS A 238 -1.83 -19.21 -7.91
C LYS A 238 -1.28 -19.11 -6.47
N PHE A 239 -0.59 -20.17 -6.07
CA PHE A 239 -0.24 -20.59 -4.72
C PHE A 239 0.30 -19.51 -3.77
N SER A 240 0.05 -19.74 -2.48
CA SER A 240 0.59 -18.97 -1.37
C SER A 240 2.08 -19.26 -1.17
N SER A 241 2.90 -18.21 -1.19
CA SER A 241 4.30 -18.28 -0.78
C SER A 241 4.45 -17.63 0.60
N LEU A 242 5.20 -18.29 1.48
CA LEU A 242 5.63 -17.74 2.75
C LEU A 242 6.79 -16.77 2.48
N ILE A 243 6.60 -15.50 2.82
CA ILE A 243 7.60 -14.45 2.62
C ILE A 243 8.48 -14.30 3.85
N PHE A 244 7.89 -14.40 5.04
CA PHE A 244 8.57 -14.13 6.29
C PHE A 244 7.89 -14.85 7.45
N MET A 245 8.64 -15.37 8.42
CA MET A 245 8.11 -16.24 9.49
C MET A 245 7.74 -15.51 10.80
N GLU A 246 8.17 -14.28 11.03
CA GLU A 246 8.01 -13.61 12.33
C GLU A 246 7.05 -12.40 12.26
N GLU A 247 5.76 -12.62 12.43
CA GLU A 247 4.78 -11.52 12.38
C GLU A 247 4.61 -10.82 13.75
N ASN A 248 4.46 -9.50 13.71
CA ASN A 248 3.82 -8.71 14.76
C ASN A 248 2.71 -7.88 14.13
N GLU A 249 1.55 -7.78 14.80
CA GLU A 249 0.38 -7.01 14.32
C GLU A 249 0.70 -5.55 13.97
N LYS A 250 1.76 -4.98 14.54
CA LYS A 250 2.19 -3.60 14.31
C LYS A 250 3.13 -3.42 13.11
N GLN A 251 3.59 -4.51 12.48
CA GLN A 251 4.48 -4.41 11.32
C GLN A 251 3.74 -3.76 10.15
N LYS A 252 4.41 -2.81 9.52
CA LYS A 252 3.96 -2.18 8.28
C LYS A 252 4.75 -2.73 7.13
N TYR A 253 4.02 -3.30 6.19
CA TYR A 253 4.53 -3.79 4.94
C TYR A 253 4.28 -2.73 3.89
N LYS A 254 5.30 -2.48 3.06
CA LYS A 254 5.15 -1.69 1.85
C LYS A 254 5.43 -2.60 0.68
N PHE A 255 4.55 -2.52 -0.32
CA PHE A 255 4.56 -3.40 -1.48
C PHE A 255 4.41 -2.53 -2.71
N PHE A 256 5.36 -2.63 -3.62
CA PHE A 256 5.41 -1.77 -4.80
C PHE A 256 6.12 -2.49 -5.95
N GLN A 257 5.88 -2.00 -7.17
CA GLN A 257 6.57 -2.45 -8.37
C GLN A 257 7.46 -1.35 -8.91
N ILE A 258 8.68 -1.72 -9.32
CA ILE A 258 9.58 -0.86 -10.08
C ILE A 258 10.17 -1.69 -11.20
N GLU A 259 10.12 -1.13 -12.42
CA GLU A 259 10.46 -1.86 -13.63
C GLU A 259 9.66 -3.18 -13.67
N ASN A 260 10.33 -4.33 -13.81
CA ASN A 260 9.70 -5.66 -13.80
C ASN A 260 9.91 -6.40 -12.47
N LYS A 261 10.19 -5.66 -11.37
CA LYS A 261 10.41 -6.26 -10.04
C LYS A 261 9.34 -5.84 -9.05
N LEU A 262 8.83 -6.81 -8.32
CA LEU A 262 7.98 -6.62 -7.15
C LEU A 262 8.85 -6.55 -5.91
N TRP A 263 8.61 -5.57 -5.05
CA TRP A 263 9.38 -5.35 -3.82
C TRP A 263 8.48 -5.37 -2.60
N ILE A 264 8.87 -6.13 -1.58
CA ILE A 264 8.26 -6.09 -0.26
C ILE A 264 9.30 -5.58 0.71
N VAL A 265 8.99 -4.50 1.44
CA VAL A 265 9.86 -3.93 2.48
C VAL A 265 9.07 -3.75 3.77
N TRP A 266 9.68 -4.06 4.92
CA TRP A 266 9.04 -3.92 6.23
C TRP A 266 10.03 -3.59 7.33
N LYS A 267 9.52 -3.06 8.44
CA LYS A 267 10.30 -2.76 9.64
C LYS A 267 9.99 -3.75 10.75
N PHE A 268 11.01 -4.29 11.38
CA PHE A 268 10.88 -5.15 12.55
C PHE A 268 12.09 -4.99 13.48
N ASN A 269 11.83 -4.71 14.75
CA ASN A 269 12.84 -4.58 15.82
C ASN A 269 14.04 -3.69 15.44
N GLY A 270 13.79 -2.49 14.90
CA GLY A 270 14.86 -1.55 14.51
C GLY A 270 15.64 -1.95 13.27
N THR A 271 15.16 -2.94 12.52
CA THR A 271 15.76 -3.43 11.28
C THR A 271 14.74 -3.30 10.14
N ILE A 272 15.19 -2.84 8.98
CA ILE A 272 14.40 -2.86 7.74
C ILE A 272 14.77 -4.12 6.98
N TYR A 273 13.77 -4.95 6.72
CA TYR A 273 13.87 -6.13 5.90
C TYR A 273 13.29 -5.85 4.52
N TYR A 274 13.81 -6.55 3.52
CA TYR A 274 13.30 -6.49 2.18
C TYR A 274 13.50 -7.81 1.43
N THR A 275 12.59 -8.08 0.51
CA THR A 275 12.73 -9.09 -0.53
C THR A 275 12.19 -8.52 -1.84
N TYR A 276 12.52 -9.17 -2.94
CA TYR A 276 11.95 -8.85 -4.23
C TYR A 276 11.66 -10.12 -5.02
N SER A 277 10.90 -9.96 -6.08
CA SER A 277 10.64 -10.96 -7.11
C SER A 277 10.87 -10.31 -8.47
N ASP A 278 11.51 -11.01 -9.39
CA ASP A 278 11.71 -10.59 -10.79
C ASP A 278 10.87 -11.41 -11.79
N ASP A 279 9.97 -12.25 -11.27
CA ASP A 279 9.05 -13.10 -12.03
C ASP A 279 7.59 -12.88 -11.61
N PHE A 280 7.26 -11.64 -11.21
CA PHE A 280 5.92 -11.20 -10.85
C PHE A 280 5.32 -12.00 -9.68
N GLY A 281 6.14 -12.29 -8.68
CA GLY A 281 5.74 -12.91 -7.42
C GLY A 281 5.56 -14.43 -7.51
N VAL A 282 6.07 -15.08 -8.56
CA VAL A 282 6.10 -16.56 -8.62
C VAL A 282 7.15 -17.09 -7.64
N ASN A 283 8.35 -16.51 -7.65
CA ASN A 283 9.42 -16.79 -6.71
C ASN A 283 9.88 -15.50 -6.02
N TRP A 284 10.34 -15.65 -4.78
CA TRP A 284 10.87 -14.55 -3.97
C TRP A 284 12.33 -14.83 -3.64
N TYR A 285 13.17 -13.81 -3.78
CA TYR A 285 14.55 -13.89 -3.36
C TYR A 285 14.64 -13.96 -1.83
N ARG A 286 15.75 -14.52 -1.32
CA ARG A 286 16.04 -14.54 0.11
C ARG A 286 15.96 -13.13 0.69
N GLU A 287 15.35 -13.01 1.86
CA GLU A 287 15.26 -11.75 2.57
C GLU A 287 16.66 -11.20 2.89
N ALA A 288 16.81 -9.90 2.69
CA ALA A 288 17.95 -9.13 3.10
C ALA A 288 17.49 -8.03 4.06
N PHE A 289 18.42 -7.38 4.74
CA PHE A 289 18.07 -6.34 5.69
C PHE A 289 19.15 -5.28 5.85
N LEU A 290 18.77 -4.21 6.53
CA LEU A 290 19.62 -3.08 6.92
C LEU A 290 19.13 -2.51 8.26
N LEU A 291 20.02 -1.92 9.04
CA LEU A 291 19.65 -1.25 10.29
C LEU A 291 18.79 -0.01 9.99
N GLU A 292 17.75 0.24 10.78
CA GLU A 292 16.74 1.28 10.51
C GLU A 292 17.26 2.73 10.62
N ASN A 293 18.51 2.94 11.02
CA ASN A 293 19.05 4.25 11.39
C ASN A 293 18.72 5.33 10.33
N ASP A 294 17.94 6.33 10.76
CA ASP A 294 17.51 7.51 9.99
C ASP A 294 16.60 7.28 8.77
N PHE A 295 15.96 6.12 8.65
CA PHE A 295 15.01 5.87 7.56
C PHE A 295 13.60 6.42 7.83
N TYR A 296 13.12 7.24 6.90
CA TYR A 296 11.75 7.73 6.83
C TYR A 296 10.84 6.74 6.09
N ASP A 297 9.55 6.79 6.41
CA ASP A 297 8.50 6.22 5.58
C ASP A 297 8.26 7.18 4.41
N ILE A 298 8.62 6.80 3.19
CA ILE A 298 8.53 7.67 2.02
C ILE A 298 7.42 7.20 1.10
N ASN A 299 6.59 8.14 0.66
CA ASN A 299 5.69 8.02 -0.47
C ASN A 299 6.22 8.89 -1.60
N TYR A 300 6.82 8.28 -2.62
CA TYR A 300 7.33 8.98 -3.78
C TYR A 300 6.27 9.05 -4.89
N ILE A 301 6.07 10.25 -5.45
CA ILE A 301 5.12 10.56 -6.51
C ILE A 301 5.84 11.35 -7.59
N GLY A 302 5.86 10.85 -8.82
CA GLY A 302 6.51 11.48 -9.96
C GLY A 302 6.66 10.48 -11.09
N GLN A 303 6.99 10.94 -12.30
CA GLN A 303 7.17 10.04 -13.46
C GLN A 303 8.57 9.43 -13.54
N LYS A 304 9.58 10.07 -12.92
CA LYS A 304 10.97 9.66 -13.01
C LYS A 304 11.72 9.91 -11.72
N TYR A 305 12.31 8.87 -11.16
CA TYR A 305 13.27 8.99 -10.07
C TYR A 305 14.66 8.62 -10.58
N LYS A 306 15.58 9.59 -10.56
CA LYS A 306 16.89 9.46 -11.22
C LYS A 306 16.69 8.99 -12.68
N ASN A 307 17.18 7.80 -13.02
CA ASN A 307 17.05 7.20 -14.36
C ASN A 307 15.93 6.16 -14.48
N THR A 308 15.15 5.97 -13.42
CA THR A 308 14.10 4.94 -13.35
C THR A 308 12.73 5.57 -13.59
N ASP A 309 11.97 4.98 -14.51
CA ASP A 309 10.58 5.38 -14.77
C ASP A 309 9.68 4.89 -13.63
N ILE A 310 8.81 5.79 -13.17
CA ILE A 310 7.93 5.56 -12.04
C ILE A 310 6.51 5.68 -12.56
N LEU A 311 5.86 4.52 -12.67
CA LEU A 311 4.52 4.40 -13.23
C LEU A 311 3.43 4.70 -12.19
N LYS A 312 3.75 4.49 -10.91
CA LYS A 312 2.82 4.55 -9.81
C LYS A 312 3.47 5.20 -8.59
N LYS A 313 2.65 5.66 -7.65
CA LYS A 313 3.10 6.06 -6.32
C LYS A 313 3.87 4.89 -5.67
N ILE A 314 5.10 5.16 -5.22
CA ILE A 314 5.93 4.17 -4.53
C ILE A 314 5.89 4.46 -3.04
N SER A 315 5.48 3.48 -2.24
CA SER A 315 5.66 3.53 -0.79
C SER A 315 6.88 2.68 -0.44
N THR A 316 7.95 3.30 0.04
CA THR A 316 9.18 2.59 0.45
C THR A 316 9.80 3.24 1.70
N PHE A 317 10.90 2.70 2.20
CA PHE A 317 11.73 3.38 3.19
C PHE A 317 12.87 4.10 2.49
N GLY A 318 13.32 5.21 3.05
CA GLY A 318 14.49 5.87 2.50
C GLY A 318 15.00 7.01 3.35
N TYR A 319 16.01 7.67 2.83
CA TYR A 319 16.65 8.82 3.45
C TYR A 319 16.43 10.06 2.59
N VAL A 320 16.22 11.20 3.24
CA VAL A 320 16.02 12.49 2.58
C VAL A 320 16.91 13.50 3.28
N ASN A 321 17.94 13.98 2.58
CA ASN A 321 18.72 15.14 3.01
C ASN A 321 18.58 16.30 2.02
N MET A 322 19.36 17.36 2.21
CA MET A 322 19.29 18.56 1.37
C MET A 322 19.86 18.33 -0.04
N THR A 323 20.78 17.38 -0.21
CA THR A 323 21.54 17.19 -1.45
C THR A 323 21.18 15.92 -2.21
N ASP A 324 20.54 14.97 -1.56
CA ASP A 324 20.29 13.64 -2.03
C ASP A 324 19.03 13.03 -1.37
N THR A 325 18.42 12.14 -2.11
CA THR A 325 17.34 11.28 -1.64
C THR A 325 17.75 9.86 -2.01
N THR A 326 17.49 8.92 -1.12
CA THR A 326 17.72 7.49 -1.38
C THR A 326 16.45 6.73 -1.07
N LEU A 327 16.00 5.90 -2.01
CA LEU A 327 14.80 5.09 -1.91
C LEU A 327 15.16 3.59 -1.98
N LEU A 328 14.82 2.85 -0.93
CA LEU A 328 14.99 1.40 -0.87
C LEU A 328 14.20 0.72 -1.99
N GLY A 329 14.84 -0.21 -2.70
CA GLY A 329 14.29 -0.88 -3.87
C GLY A 329 14.49 -0.14 -5.20
N ILE A 330 15.02 1.09 -5.17
CA ILE A 330 15.38 1.86 -6.39
C ILE A 330 16.88 2.10 -6.44
N ASP A 331 17.44 2.62 -5.35
CA ASP A 331 18.86 2.94 -5.27
C ASP A 331 19.70 1.74 -4.84
N ASN A 332 20.95 1.71 -5.30
CA ASN A 332 21.91 0.70 -4.82
C ASN A 332 22.28 0.99 -3.35
N ILE A 333 21.75 0.16 -2.46
CA ILE A 333 21.95 0.26 -1.00
C ILE A 333 23.36 -0.15 -0.58
N GLU A 334 24.11 -0.89 -1.40
CA GLU A 334 25.49 -1.31 -1.08
C GLU A 334 26.40 -0.13 -0.78
N LYS A 335 26.10 1.06 -1.34
CA LYS A 335 26.81 2.30 -1.05
C LYS A 335 26.67 2.78 0.39
N PHE A 336 25.65 2.31 1.12
CA PHE A 336 25.32 2.73 2.48
C PHE A 336 25.75 1.73 3.54
N LEU A 337 26.07 0.49 3.13
CA LEU A 337 26.68 -0.51 4.00
C LEU A 337 28.15 -0.16 4.17
N SER A 338 28.44 0.83 5.04
CA SER A 338 29.82 1.13 5.43
C SER A 338 30.46 -0.10 6.09
N GLY A 339 31.79 -0.23 6.02
CA GLY A 339 32.52 -1.49 6.32
C GLY A 339 32.29 -2.16 7.68
N ASN A 340 31.61 -1.53 8.63
CA ASN A 340 31.18 -2.16 9.88
C ASN A 340 29.90 -3.01 9.72
N ASP A 341 29.03 -2.72 8.75
CA ASP A 341 27.83 -3.54 8.46
C ASP A 341 28.18 -4.82 7.70
N LEU A 342 29.34 -4.87 7.03
CA LEU A 342 29.87 -6.09 6.40
C LEU A 342 30.23 -7.17 7.45
N LYS A 343 30.54 -6.80 8.70
CA LYS A 343 30.72 -7.77 9.80
C LYS A 343 29.40 -8.37 10.29
N ALA A 344 28.28 -7.65 10.14
CA ALA A 344 26.97 -8.25 10.39
C ALA A 344 26.71 -9.38 9.37
N LYS A 345 27.14 -9.20 8.11
CA LYS A 345 27.05 -10.20 7.02
C LYS A 345 27.66 -11.56 7.40
N SER A 346 28.79 -11.60 8.13
CA SER A 346 29.41 -12.86 8.56
C SER A 346 28.63 -13.58 9.67
N ASN A 347 28.19 -12.86 10.71
CA ASN A 347 27.44 -13.46 11.83
C ASN A 347 26.03 -13.91 11.42
N LEU A 348 25.50 -13.33 10.36
CA LEU A 348 24.21 -13.73 9.80
C LEU A 348 24.29 -15.00 8.98
N THR A 349 25.40 -15.25 8.31
CA THR A 349 25.58 -16.47 7.53
C THR A 349 25.43 -17.70 8.43
N GLU A 350 25.87 -17.62 9.69
CA GLU A 350 25.63 -18.63 10.73
C GLU A 350 24.15 -18.74 11.14
N TYR A 351 23.49 -17.64 11.52
CA TYR A 351 22.05 -17.65 11.88
C TYR A 351 21.15 -18.21 10.77
N PHE A 352 21.52 -17.94 9.52
CA PHE A 352 20.81 -18.38 8.33
C PHE A 352 21.06 -19.83 7.95
N SER A 353 22.22 -20.40 8.30
CA SER A 353 22.49 -21.83 8.12
C SER A 353 21.59 -22.70 9.00
N GLU A 354 21.22 -22.22 10.18
CA GLU A 354 20.27 -22.92 11.09
C GLU A 354 18.82 -22.91 10.58
N LYS A 355 18.41 -21.87 9.83
CA LYS A 355 17.04 -21.78 9.25
C LYS A 355 16.87 -22.59 7.95
N GLU A 356 17.94 -22.87 7.19
CA GLU A 356 17.86 -23.69 5.98
C GLU A 356 17.46 -25.15 6.28
N ASP A 357 17.82 -25.67 7.46
CA ASP A 357 17.39 -27.01 7.89
C ASP A 357 15.90 -27.08 8.28
N THR A 358 15.28 -25.95 8.63
CA THR A 358 13.84 -25.88 8.91
C THR A 358 12.99 -25.76 7.64
N ASN A 359 13.45 -25.02 6.61
CA ASN A 359 12.71 -24.90 5.33
C ASN A 359 12.68 -26.19 4.52
N LYS A 360 13.73 -27.02 4.56
CA LYS A 360 13.73 -28.37 3.93
C LYS A 360 12.64 -29.28 4.48
N ASN A 361 12.15 -29.04 5.70
CA ASN A 361 11.05 -29.81 6.28
C ASN A 361 9.67 -29.33 5.79
N VAL A 362 9.52 -28.03 5.51
CA VAL A 362 8.29 -27.45 4.95
C VAL A 362 8.12 -27.84 3.48
N GLU A 363 9.18 -27.81 2.68
CA GLU A 363 9.15 -28.27 1.28
C GLU A 363 8.75 -29.76 1.18
N LYS A 364 9.23 -30.61 2.09
CA LYS A 364 8.80 -32.01 2.19
C LYS A 364 7.33 -32.16 2.54
N GLU A 365 6.74 -31.27 3.34
CA GLU A 365 5.31 -31.27 3.64
C GLU A 365 4.46 -30.80 2.44
N VAL A 366 4.94 -29.83 1.67
CA VAL A 366 4.30 -29.35 0.44
C VAL A 366 4.33 -30.43 -0.65
N GLU A 367 5.46 -31.12 -0.85
CA GLU A 367 5.54 -32.26 -1.78
C GLU A 367 4.62 -33.42 -1.36
N LYS A 368 4.48 -33.67 -0.04
CA LYS A 368 3.58 -34.69 0.49
C LYS A 368 2.11 -34.35 0.20
N ASN A 369 1.76 -33.06 0.21
CA ASN A 369 0.43 -32.57 -0.17
C ASN A 369 0.20 -32.58 -1.69
N GLN A 370 1.23 -32.37 -2.51
CA GLN A 370 1.13 -32.50 -3.97
C GLN A 370 0.88 -33.94 -4.43
N LYS A 371 1.38 -34.94 -3.71
CA LYS A 371 1.08 -36.36 -3.98
C LYS A 371 -0.38 -36.76 -3.75
N ASN A 372 -1.17 -35.94 -3.02
CA ASN A 372 -2.60 -36.18 -2.80
C ASN A 372 -3.51 -35.55 -3.87
N LYS A 373 -2.96 -34.82 -4.83
CA LYS A 373 -3.70 -34.18 -5.94
C LYS A 373 -4.54 -35.15 -6.79
N PRO A 374 -4.10 -36.39 -7.10
CA PRO A 374 -4.90 -37.35 -7.88
C PRO A 374 -6.16 -37.84 -7.14
N PHE A 375 -6.20 -37.72 -5.81
CA PHE A 375 -7.34 -38.15 -5.00
C PHE A 375 -8.47 -37.12 -5.02
N ILE A 376 -8.13 -35.82 -5.05
CA ILE A 376 -9.09 -34.72 -5.11
C ILE A 376 -9.70 -34.60 -6.52
N GLU A 377 -8.89 -34.77 -7.58
CA GLU A 377 -9.39 -34.76 -8.97
C GLU A 377 -10.40 -35.91 -9.21
N LYS A 378 -10.18 -37.10 -8.63
CA LYS A 378 -11.15 -38.22 -8.68
C LYS A 378 -12.46 -37.95 -7.92
N ILE A 379 -12.44 -37.16 -6.86
CA ILE A 379 -13.65 -36.78 -6.11
C ILE A 379 -14.47 -35.75 -6.91
N ILE A 380 -13.80 -34.83 -7.60
CA ILE A 380 -14.46 -33.84 -8.45
C ILE A 380 -15.11 -34.51 -9.68
N ASP A 381 -14.42 -35.44 -10.35
CA ASP A 381 -14.99 -36.21 -11.46
C ASP A 381 -16.19 -37.08 -11.04
N PHE A 382 -16.20 -37.59 -9.80
CA PHE A 382 -17.32 -38.36 -9.26
C PHE A 382 -18.55 -37.49 -8.93
N LEU A 383 -18.34 -36.21 -8.60
CA LEU A 383 -19.42 -35.28 -8.24
C LEU A 383 -20.02 -34.55 -9.45
N ILE A 384 -19.30 -34.48 -10.58
CA ILE A 384 -19.76 -33.85 -11.82
C ILE A 384 -20.56 -34.83 -12.70
N ASN A 385 -20.35 -36.14 -12.54
CA ASN A 385 -21.00 -37.18 -13.35
C ASN A 385 -22.20 -37.88 -12.66
N LYS A 386 -22.84 -37.20 -11.71
CA LYS A 386 -24.12 -37.57 -11.07
C LYS A 386 -25.06 -36.39 -11.12
#